data_AF-A0A9E3BCS2-F1
#
_entry.id   AF-A0A9E3BCS2-F1
#
_cell.length_a   1.000
_cell.length_b   1.000
_cell.length_c   1.000
_cell.angle_alpha   90.00
_cell.angle_beta   90.00
_cell.angle_gamma   90.00
#
_symmetry.space_group_name_H-M   'P 1'
#
loop_
_entity.id
_entity.type
_entity.pdbx_description
1 polymer ?
#
loop_
_entity_poly.entity_id
_entity_poly.type
_entity_poly.pdbx_seq_one_letter_code
_entity_poly.pdbx_strand_id
1 'polypeptide(L)'
;MRASNQFADVTTGVVYIHASPAAVCPHVEWALAATLGTPAAKPNLKWTPQPAMPGQLRAVTNWVGPVGTGARLANALRSWSVLRFEVTEDPSAGVDGQRFSHTPQLGLWRGAMSANGDVMIGEMRLRTMMAAGADALAAELDSALGTAWDEALEAYRHGGDGAEVCWLTRGVG
;
A
#
# COMPACT_ATOMS: atom_id res chain seq x y z
N MET A 1 -14.80 -24.77 -1.08
CA MET A 1 -15.18 -23.36 -1.31
C MET A 1 -15.81 -22.83 -0.04
N ARG A 2 -15.09 -22.03 0.75
CA ARG A 2 -15.72 -21.25 1.84
C ARG A 2 -16.12 -19.93 1.23
N ALA A 3 -17.42 -19.71 1.08
CA ALA A 3 -17.97 -18.39 0.78
C ALA A 3 -17.67 -17.48 1.98
N SER A 4 -16.81 -16.49 1.78
CA SER A 4 -16.51 -15.47 2.77
C SER A 4 -17.71 -14.53 2.84
N ASN A 5 -18.60 -14.71 3.81
CA ASN A 5 -19.61 -13.72 4.16
C ASN A 5 -18.92 -12.53 4.84
N GLN A 6 -18.22 -11.68 4.07
CA GLN A 6 -17.90 -10.33 4.50
C GLN A 6 -18.88 -9.39 3.79
N PHE A 7 -19.53 -8.51 4.55
CA PHE A 7 -20.61 -7.60 4.11
C PHE A 7 -20.16 -6.52 3.10
N ALA A 8 -18.93 -6.58 2.62
CA ALA A 8 -18.40 -5.76 1.54
C ALA A 8 -17.77 -6.69 0.50
N ASP A 9 -18.48 -6.88 -0.62
CA ASP A 9 -18.04 -7.75 -1.72
C ASP A 9 -16.92 -7.12 -2.55
N VAL A 10 -16.74 -5.79 -2.48
CA VAL A 10 -15.79 -5.04 -3.30
C VAL A 10 -15.20 -3.85 -2.53
N THR A 11 -13.93 -3.60 -2.76
CA THR A 11 -13.21 -2.40 -2.33
C THR A 11 -12.26 -1.95 -3.44
N THR A 12 -11.70 -0.76 -3.27
CA THR A 12 -10.74 -0.14 -4.16
C THR A 12 -9.48 0.23 -3.40
N GLY A 13 -8.45 0.64 -4.14
CA GLY A 13 -7.26 1.19 -3.53
C GLY A 13 -6.21 1.50 -4.57
N VAL A 14 -5.01 1.81 -4.09
CA VAL A 14 -3.89 2.22 -4.93
C VAL A 14 -2.66 1.41 -4.59
N VAL A 15 -1.91 0.99 -5.61
CA VAL A 15 -0.55 0.48 -5.45
C VAL A 15 0.42 1.55 -5.93
N TYR A 16 1.31 1.97 -5.04
CA TYR A 16 2.45 2.83 -5.33
C TYR A 16 3.71 1.99 -5.32
N ILE A 17 4.36 1.84 -6.47
CA ILE A 17 5.73 1.32 -6.54
C ILE A 17 6.65 2.53 -6.55
N HIS A 18 7.31 2.77 -5.42
CA HIS A 18 8.20 3.92 -5.21
C HIS A 18 9.59 3.70 -5.79
N ALA A 19 10.09 2.47 -5.76
CA ALA A 19 11.34 2.09 -6.40
C ALA A 19 11.36 0.60 -6.73
N SER A 20 11.66 0.29 -7.99
CA SER A 20 11.88 -1.05 -8.52
C SER A 20 13.04 -1.06 -9.52
N PRO A 21 13.97 -2.04 -9.45
CA PRO A 21 14.90 -2.27 -10.54
C PRO A 21 14.13 -2.66 -11.81
N ALA A 22 14.63 -2.26 -12.98
CA ALA A 22 13.98 -2.55 -14.26
C ALA A 22 13.73 -4.06 -14.49
N ALA A 23 14.64 -4.91 -14.00
CA ALA A 23 14.49 -6.37 -14.08
C ALA A 23 13.33 -6.93 -13.24
N VAL A 24 12.86 -6.20 -12.22
CA VAL A 24 11.78 -6.64 -11.32
C VAL A 24 10.40 -6.14 -11.80
N CYS A 25 10.35 -5.11 -12.64
CA CYS A 25 9.09 -4.53 -13.15
C CYS A 25 8.14 -5.56 -13.79
N PRO A 26 8.58 -6.50 -14.66
CA PRO A 26 7.70 -7.53 -15.21
C PRO A 26 7.11 -8.47 -14.15
N HIS A 27 7.87 -8.73 -13.08
CA HIS A 27 7.41 -9.57 -11.98
C HIS A 27 6.36 -8.87 -11.11
N VAL A 28 6.51 -7.55 -10.90
CA VAL A 28 5.49 -6.72 -10.25
C VAL A 28 4.19 -6.76 -11.04
N GLU A 29 4.25 -6.51 -12.36
CA GLU A 29 3.07 -6.58 -13.22
C GLU A 29 2.37 -7.94 -13.16
N TRP A 30 3.16 -9.02 -13.20
CA TRP A 30 2.64 -10.37 -13.08
C TRP A 30 1.98 -10.63 -11.72
N ALA A 31 2.63 -10.23 -10.62
CA ALA A 31 2.09 -10.41 -9.26
C ALA A 31 0.76 -9.68 -9.06
N LEU A 32 0.67 -8.45 -9.57
CA LEU A 32 -0.56 -7.66 -9.51
C LEU A 32 -1.67 -8.30 -10.35
N ALA A 33 -1.38 -8.67 -11.60
CA ALA A 33 -2.34 -9.35 -12.47
C ALA A 33 -2.84 -10.68 -11.89
N ALA A 34 -1.93 -11.49 -11.33
CA ALA A 34 -2.27 -12.77 -10.70
C ALA A 34 -3.15 -12.59 -9.45
N THR A 35 -2.91 -11.53 -8.67
CA THR A 35 -3.67 -11.25 -7.44
C THR A 35 -5.06 -10.69 -7.75
N LEU A 36 -5.20 -9.88 -8.81
CA LEU A 36 -6.47 -9.27 -9.23
C LEU A 36 -7.36 -10.21 -10.06
N GLY A 37 -6.80 -11.30 -10.60
CA GLY A 37 -7.55 -12.47 -11.09
C GLY A 37 -8.40 -12.27 -12.34
N THR A 38 -8.46 -11.06 -12.94
CA THR A 38 -9.24 -10.81 -14.16
C THR A 38 -8.37 -10.23 -15.28
N PRO A 39 -8.52 -10.70 -16.54
CA PRO A 39 -7.81 -10.14 -17.70
C PRO A 39 -8.06 -8.64 -17.93
N ALA A 40 -9.23 -8.14 -17.50
CA ALA A 40 -9.59 -6.72 -17.52
C ALA A 40 -8.87 -5.89 -16.43
N ALA A 41 -8.29 -6.54 -15.41
CA ALA A 41 -7.54 -5.92 -14.34
C ALA A 41 -6.02 -6.03 -14.54
N LYS A 42 -5.54 -6.29 -15.78
CA LYS A 42 -4.10 -6.15 -16.08
C LYS A 42 -3.71 -4.71 -15.75
N PRO A 43 -2.90 -4.47 -14.71
CA PRO A 43 -2.56 -3.11 -14.36
C PRO A 43 -1.66 -2.55 -15.47
N ASN A 44 -2.14 -1.50 -16.14
CA ASN A 44 -1.33 -0.77 -17.11
C ASN A 44 -0.36 0.13 -16.34
N LEU A 45 0.70 -0.46 -15.78
CA LEU A 45 1.72 0.28 -15.04
C LEU A 45 2.56 1.09 -16.01
N LYS A 46 2.42 2.42 -15.94
CA LYS A 46 3.33 3.34 -16.61
C LYS A 46 4.57 3.53 -15.74
N TRP A 47 5.62 2.78 -16.04
CA TRP A 47 6.91 2.94 -15.36
C TRP A 47 7.58 4.25 -15.76
N THR A 48 8.03 5.00 -14.76
CA THR A 48 8.77 6.25 -14.93
C THR A 48 10.05 6.20 -14.09
N PRO A 49 11.13 6.92 -14.48
CA PRO A 49 12.32 7.02 -13.66
C PRO A 49 12.01 7.61 -12.28
N GLN A 50 12.65 7.08 -11.23
CA GLN A 50 12.53 7.63 -9.87
C GLN A 50 13.65 8.66 -9.61
N PRO A 51 13.35 9.98 -9.55
CA PRO A 51 14.36 11.03 -9.30
C PRO A 51 15.15 10.84 -8.01
N ALA A 52 14.52 10.35 -6.94
CA ALA A 52 15.18 10.17 -5.65
C ALA A 52 16.19 9.02 -5.62
N MET A 53 16.14 8.10 -6.60
CA MET A 53 17.03 6.95 -6.68
C MET A 53 17.30 6.58 -8.14
N PRO A 54 18.31 7.20 -8.78
CA PRO A 54 18.66 6.95 -10.17
C PRO A 54 18.86 5.46 -10.47
N GLY A 55 18.35 5.01 -11.63
CA GLY A 55 18.35 3.60 -12.03
C GLY A 55 17.17 2.77 -11.50
N GLN A 56 16.34 3.33 -10.61
CA GLN A 56 15.07 2.74 -10.21
C GLN A 56 13.91 3.32 -11.01
N LEU A 57 12.87 2.51 -11.16
CA LEU A 57 11.60 2.88 -11.76
C LEU A 57 10.52 2.95 -10.70
N ARG A 58 9.53 3.81 -10.94
CA ARG A 58 8.32 3.95 -10.13
C ARG A 58 7.07 3.84 -11.01
N ALA A 59 5.97 3.42 -10.43
CA ALA A 59 4.68 3.37 -11.10
C ALA A 59 3.55 3.44 -10.08
N VAL A 60 2.38 3.90 -10.51
CA VAL A 60 1.17 3.97 -9.69
C VAL A 60 0.02 3.36 -10.47
N THR A 61 -0.82 2.58 -9.80
CA THR A 61 -2.01 2.02 -10.42
C THR A 61 -3.14 1.87 -9.40
N ASN A 62 -4.35 2.22 -9.82
CA ASN A 62 -5.57 1.97 -9.04
C ASN A 62 -6.00 0.52 -9.26
N TRP A 63 -6.65 -0.06 -8.27
CA TRP A 63 -7.19 -1.41 -8.36
C TRP A 63 -8.59 -1.49 -7.76
N VAL A 64 -9.32 -2.52 -8.19
CA VAL A 64 -10.64 -2.90 -7.66
C VAL A 64 -10.62 -4.40 -7.43
N GLY A 65 -11.17 -4.85 -6.31
CA GLY A 65 -11.23 -6.27 -5.99
C GLY A 65 -12.02 -6.56 -4.72
N PRO A 66 -12.16 -7.84 -4.33
CA PRO A 66 -12.81 -8.20 -3.08
C PRO A 66 -12.09 -7.62 -1.87
N VAL A 67 -12.78 -7.42 -0.75
CA VAL A 67 -12.14 -6.97 0.49
C VAL A 67 -10.94 -7.84 0.89
N GLY A 68 -9.91 -7.19 1.44
CA GLY A 68 -8.62 -7.80 1.74
C GLY A 68 -7.72 -8.00 0.51
N THR A 69 -8.07 -7.45 -0.65
CA THR A 69 -7.19 -7.47 -1.84
C THR A 69 -5.90 -6.71 -1.57
N GLY A 70 -5.93 -5.57 -0.89
CA GLY A 70 -4.74 -4.79 -0.54
C GLY A 70 -3.72 -5.61 0.25
N ALA A 71 -4.20 -6.40 1.23
CA ALA A 71 -3.35 -7.31 1.99
C ALA A 71 -2.74 -8.42 1.11
N ARG A 72 -3.51 -8.95 0.14
CA ARG A 72 -3.00 -9.95 -0.82
C ARG A 72 -1.94 -9.35 -1.75
N LEU A 73 -2.16 -8.14 -2.24
CA LEU A 73 -1.21 -7.41 -3.09
C LEU A 73 0.09 -7.13 -2.35
N ALA A 74 0.01 -6.59 -1.13
CA ALA A 74 1.19 -6.32 -0.30
C ALA A 74 1.98 -7.60 0.01
N ASN A 75 1.29 -8.71 0.29
CA ASN A 75 1.93 -10.01 0.52
C ASN A 75 2.58 -10.59 -0.75
N ALA A 76 2.01 -10.37 -1.93
CA ALA A 76 2.62 -10.79 -3.19
C ALA A 76 3.89 -9.96 -3.47
N LEU A 77 3.80 -8.63 -3.33
CA LEU A 77 4.90 -7.71 -3.63
C LEU A 77 6.09 -7.85 -2.68
N ARG A 78 5.88 -8.14 -1.38
CA ARG A 78 7.00 -8.29 -0.42
C ARG A 78 7.94 -9.46 -0.72
N SER A 79 7.58 -10.37 -1.65
CA SER A 79 8.47 -11.44 -2.09
C SER A 79 9.73 -10.93 -2.81
N TRP A 80 9.69 -9.70 -3.34
CA TRP A 80 10.84 -8.98 -3.87
C TRP A 80 11.32 -7.94 -2.84
N SER A 81 12.23 -8.36 -1.96
CA SER A 81 12.73 -7.53 -0.85
C SER A 81 13.37 -6.21 -1.29
N VAL A 82 13.81 -6.09 -2.54
CA VAL A 82 14.39 -4.86 -3.11
C VAL A 82 13.36 -3.75 -3.35
N LEU A 83 12.06 -4.07 -3.36
CA LEU A 83 11.01 -3.11 -3.68
C LEU A 83 10.78 -2.12 -2.53
N ARG A 84 10.51 -0.87 -2.91
CA ARG A 84 9.86 0.12 -2.06
C ARG A 84 8.46 0.35 -2.59
N PHE A 85 7.44 0.08 -1.78
CA PHE A 85 6.07 0.22 -2.23
C PHE A 85 5.12 0.58 -1.09
N GLU A 86 3.97 1.12 -1.48
CA GLU A 86 2.81 1.29 -0.62
C GLU A 86 1.59 0.68 -1.31
N VAL A 87 0.70 0.09 -0.52
CA VAL A 87 -0.61 -0.35 -0.97
C VAL A 87 -1.65 0.26 -0.04
N THR A 88 -2.67 0.89 -0.59
CA THR A 88 -3.85 1.30 0.15
C THR A 88 -5.04 0.42 -0.21
N GLU A 89 -5.93 0.22 0.75
CA GLU A 89 -7.26 -0.35 0.58
C GLU A 89 -8.25 0.63 1.23
N ASP A 90 -9.23 1.07 0.46
CA ASP A 90 -10.26 2.00 0.91
C ASP A 90 -11.21 1.31 1.89
N PRO A 91 -11.80 2.05 2.85
CA PRO A 91 -12.79 1.49 3.76
C PRO A 91 -14.01 1.00 3.00
N SER A 92 -14.63 -0.07 3.52
CA SER A 92 -15.86 -0.64 2.98
C SER A 92 -16.84 -0.96 4.10
N ALA A 93 -18.05 -1.42 3.77
CA ALA A 93 -19.09 -1.68 4.76
C ALA A 93 -18.61 -2.69 5.82
N GLY A 94 -18.40 -2.20 7.05
CA GLY A 94 -17.94 -3.00 8.18
C GLY A 94 -16.44 -3.33 8.19
N VAL A 95 -15.63 -2.74 7.31
CA VAL A 95 -14.19 -2.98 7.24
C VAL A 95 -13.43 -1.66 7.09
N ASP A 96 -12.50 -1.42 8.02
CA ASP A 96 -11.63 -0.24 8.00
C ASP A 96 -10.69 -0.26 6.79
N GLY A 97 -10.37 0.93 6.28
CA GLY A 97 -9.32 1.08 5.28
C GLY A 97 -7.95 0.71 5.84
N GLN A 98 -7.02 0.31 4.98
CA GLN A 98 -5.69 -0.13 5.39
C GLN A 98 -4.60 0.47 4.51
N ARG A 99 -3.48 0.81 5.14
CA ARG A 99 -2.21 1.14 4.48
C ARG A 99 -1.21 0.03 4.75
N PHE A 100 -0.47 -0.33 3.72
CA PHE A 100 0.68 -1.21 3.78
C PHE A 100 1.88 -0.47 3.21
N SER A 101 3.00 -0.48 3.91
CA SER A 101 4.24 0.18 3.45
C SER A 101 5.39 -0.82 3.57
N HIS A 102 6.21 -0.91 2.54
CA HIS A 102 7.34 -1.82 2.52
C HIS A 102 8.63 -1.11 2.11
N THR A 103 9.69 -1.35 2.85
CA THR A 103 11.05 -0.98 2.47
C THR A 103 11.99 -2.17 2.64
N PRO A 104 13.09 -2.24 1.87
CA PRO A 104 14.06 -3.34 2.01
C PRO A 104 14.64 -3.46 3.43
N GLN A 105 14.78 -2.35 4.15
CA GLN A 105 15.41 -2.29 5.46
C GLN A 105 14.44 -2.64 6.59
N LEU A 106 13.17 -2.22 6.51
CA LEU A 106 12.20 -2.34 7.60
C LEU A 106 11.21 -3.50 7.37
N GLY A 107 11.11 -4.01 6.14
CA GLY A 107 10.11 -5.02 5.77
C GLY A 107 8.72 -4.40 5.61
N LEU A 108 7.68 -5.21 5.81
CA LEU A 108 6.28 -4.81 5.62
C LEU A 108 5.67 -4.29 6.92
N TRP A 109 5.19 -3.04 6.89
CA TRP A 109 4.29 -2.47 7.89
C TRP A 109 2.85 -2.45 7.40
N ARG A 110 1.90 -2.48 8.33
CA ARG A 110 0.47 -2.29 8.08
C ARG A 110 -0.19 -1.47 9.18
N GLY A 111 -1.16 -0.64 8.81
CA GLY A 111 -1.98 0.13 9.74
C GLY A 111 -3.39 0.37 9.19
N ALA A 112 -4.37 0.42 10.09
CA ALA A 112 -5.73 0.86 9.75
C ALA A 112 -5.73 2.38 9.54
N MET A 113 -6.56 2.87 8.63
CA MET A 113 -6.67 4.28 8.28
C MET A 113 -8.04 4.85 8.64
N SER A 114 -8.06 6.05 9.20
CA SER A 114 -9.28 6.86 9.32
C SER A 114 -9.68 7.47 7.97
N ALA A 115 -10.87 8.07 7.90
CA ALA A 115 -11.37 8.71 6.68
C ALA A 115 -10.52 9.90 6.19
N ASN A 116 -9.76 10.56 7.07
CA ASN A 116 -8.83 11.63 6.71
C ASN A 116 -7.40 11.12 6.41
N GLY A 117 -7.15 9.82 6.52
CA GLY A 117 -5.87 9.19 6.22
C GLY A 117 -4.92 9.02 7.40
N ASP A 118 -5.37 9.28 8.64
CA ASP A 118 -4.56 9.06 9.84
C ASP A 118 -4.44 7.57 10.14
N VAL A 119 -3.28 7.17 10.67
CA VAL A 119 -3.08 5.82 11.19
C VAL A 119 -3.84 5.66 12.51
N MET A 120 -4.74 4.69 12.57
CA MET A 120 -5.48 4.36 13.78
C MET A 120 -4.82 3.23 14.56
N ILE A 121 -4.67 3.42 15.88
CA ILE A 121 -4.22 2.40 16.82
C ILE A 121 -5.40 1.99 17.72
N GLY A 122 -5.76 0.71 17.67
CA GLY A 122 -6.86 0.18 18.48
C GLY A 122 -6.57 0.16 19.98
N GLU A 123 -7.62 0.33 20.79
CA GLU A 123 -7.54 0.41 22.26
C GLU A 123 -6.74 -0.76 22.88
N MET A 124 -7.03 -1.99 22.47
CA MET A 124 -6.34 -3.16 23.04
C MET A 124 -4.83 -3.17 22.73
N ARG A 125 -4.44 -2.62 21.57
CA ARG A 125 -3.03 -2.47 21.21
C ARG A 125 -2.36 -1.43 22.11
N LEU A 126 -3.02 -0.30 22.37
CA LEU A 126 -2.54 0.71 23.33
C LEU A 126 -2.40 0.14 24.74
N ARG A 127 -3.42 -0.59 25.24
CA ARG A 127 -3.36 -1.24 26.56
C ARG A 127 -2.20 -2.22 26.66
N THR A 128 -1.94 -2.96 25.59
CA THR A 128 -0.79 -3.90 25.53
C THR A 128 0.54 -3.15 25.63
N MET A 129 0.70 -2.04 24.91
CA MET A 129 1.91 -1.21 24.97
C MET A 129 2.11 -0.57 26.35
N MET A 130 1.03 -0.08 26.97
CA MET A 130 1.09 0.49 28.32
C MET A 130 1.48 -0.57 29.37
N ALA A 131 1.01 -1.82 29.20
CA ALA A 131 1.36 -2.93 30.08
C ALA A 131 2.82 -3.38 29.93
N ALA A 132 3.46 -3.13 28.77
CA ALA A 132 4.87 -3.44 28.54
C ALA A 132 5.84 -2.51 29.31
N GLY A 133 5.35 -1.37 29.81
CA GLY A 133 6.10 -0.42 30.63
C GLY A 133 6.39 0.90 29.92
N ALA A 134 6.56 1.97 30.72
CA ALA A 134 6.75 3.33 30.21
C ALA A 134 8.01 3.50 29.35
N ASP A 135 9.09 2.77 29.66
CA ASP A 135 10.36 2.87 28.97
C ASP A 135 10.28 2.36 27.50
N ALA A 136 9.39 1.40 27.23
CA ALA A 136 9.19 0.83 25.89
C ALA A 136 8.07 1.53 25.10
N LEU A 137 7.20 2.30 25.78
CA LEU A 137 5.97 2.83 25.19
C LEU A 137 6.23 3.72 23.96
N ALA A 138 7.22 4.61 24.02
CA ALA A 138 7.55 5.50 22.92
C ALA A 138 7.98 4.72 21.67
N ALA A 139 8.90 3.76 21.82
CA ALA A 139 9.40 2.95 20.72
C ALA A 139 8.31 2.05 20.10
N GLU A 140 7.43 1.49 20.93
CA GLU A 140 6.27 0.70 20.47
C GLU A 140 5.27 1.55 19.70
N LEU A 141 5.03 2.79 20.14
CA LEU A 141 4.18 3.75 19.43
C LEU A 141 4.77 4.12 18.07
N ASP A 142 6.07 4.44 18.00
CA ASP A 142 6.74 4.77 16.73
C ASP A 142 6.66 3.62 15.72
N SER A 143 6.89 2.39 16.18
CA SER A 143 6.72 1.18 15.37
C SER A 143 5.28 1.00 14.91
N ALA A 144 4.31 1.26 15.79
CA ALA A 144 2.90 1.10 15.48
C ALA A 144 2.35 2.14 14.50
N LEU A 145 2.80 3.39 14.61
CA LEU A 145 2.45 4.47 13.69
C LEU A 145 3.06 4.27 12.30
N GLY A 146 4.17 3.53 12.22
CA GLY A 146 4.87 3.33 10.95
C GLY A 146 5.74 4.51 10.55
N THR A 147 6.10 5.38 11.50
CA THR A 147 6.89 6.60 11.27
C THR A 147 8.17 6.31 10.49
N ALA A 148 8.90 5.24 10.84
CA ALA A 148 10.12 4.85 10.14
C ALA A 148 9.89 4.48 8.66
N TRP A 149 8.72 3.94 8.31
CA TRP A 149 8.37 3.67 6.92
C TRP A 149 8.02 4.95 6.17
N ASP A 150 7.26 5.85 6.82
CA ASP A 150 6.93 7.14 6.24
C ASP A 150 8.21 7.94 5.94
N GLU A 151 9.13 8.06 6.90
CA GLU A 151 10.43 8.72 6.71
C GLU A 151 11.26 8.09 5.59
N ALA A 152 11.32 6.75 5.54
CA ALA A 152 12.09 6.04 4.53
C ALA A 152 11.50 6.16 3.12
N LEU A 153 10.19 6.36 2.99
CA LEU A 153 9.49 6.48 1.72
C LEU A 153 9.29 7.94 1.27
N GLU A 154 9.40 8.91 2.17
CA GLU A 154 9.10 10.32 1.89
C GLU A 154 9.89 10.86 0.71
N ALA A 155 11.19 10.57 0.65
CA ALA A 155 12.05 10.97 -0.46
C ALA A 155 11.53 10.48 -1.84
N TYR A 156 10.81 9.36 -1.87
CA TYR A 156 10.32 8.71 -3.08
C TYR A 156 8.91 9.17 -3.50
N ARG A 157 8.13 9.75 -2.58
CA ARG A 157 6.74 10.21 -2.82
C ARG A 157 6.67 11.44 -3.70
N HIS A 158 7.72 12.26 -3.71
CA HIS A 158 7.77 13.45 -4.56
C HIS A 158 7.89 13.06 -6.03
N GLY A 159 6.76 13.17 -6.71
CA GLY A 159 6.64 13.14 -8.16
C GLY A 159 7.48 14.25 -8.78
N GLY A 160 8.72 14.02 -9.22
CA GLY A 160 9.41 15.03 -10.03
C GLY A 160 8.53 15.45 -11.20
N ASP A 161 8.16 16.74 -11.24
CA ASP A 161 7.43 17.61 -12.21
C ASP A 161 6.63 17.03 -13.41
N GLY A 162 6.37 15.74 -13.48
CA GLY A 162 5.84 15.05 -14.66
C GLY A 162 4.75 14.02 -14.33
N ALA A 163 4.07 14.16 -13.19
CA ALA A 163 2.84 13.40 -12.97
C ALA A 163 1.79 13.86 -13.99
N GLU A 164 1.41 12.99 -14.92
CA GLU A 164 0.26 13.23 -15.79
C GLU A 164 -0.99 13.40 -14.93
N VAL A 165 -1.52 14.62 -14.91
CA VAL A 165 -2.81 14.94 -14.31
C VAL A 165 -3.90 14.25 -15.15
N CYS A 166 -4.34 13.07 -14.71
CA CYS A 166 -5.46 12.39 -15.34
C CYS A 166 -6.76 13.05 -14.85
N TRP A 167 -7.27 14.02 -15.61
CA TRP A 167 -8.57 14.62 -15.34
C TRP A 167 -9.67 13.55 -15.46
N LEU A 168 -10.41 13.29 -14.39
CA LEU A 168 -11.64 12.51 -14.44
C LEU A 168 -12.70 13.32 -15.19
N THR A 169 -12.98 12.96 -16.45
CA THR A 169 -14.16 13.45 -17.17
C THR A 169 -15.40 12.82 -16.56
N ARG A 170 -16.20 13.64 -15.85
CA ARG A 170 -17.55 13.26 -15.41
C ARG A 170 -18.50 13.38 -16.61
N GLY A 171 -18.82 12.26 -17.24
CA GLY A 171 -19.94 12.19 -18.17
C GLY A 171 -21.24 12.39 -17.38
N VAL A 172 -21.77 13.60 -17.41
CA VAL A 172 -23.16 13.86 -17.02
C VAL A 172 -24.05 13.41 -18.19
N GLY A 173 -24.76 12.31 -17.98
CA GLY A 173 -25.96 11.95 -18.72
C GLY A 173 -27.18 12.13 -17.83
#